data_AF-A0A7S1DE23-F1
#
_entry.id   AF-A0A7S1DE23-F1
#
_cell.length_a   1.000
_cell.length_b   1.000
_cell.length_c   1.000
_cell.angle_alpha   90.00
_cell.angle_beta   90.00
_cell.angle_gamma   90.00
#
_symmetry.space_group_name_H-M   'P 1'
#
loop_
_entity.id
_entity.type
_entity.pdbx_description
1 polymer ?
#
loop_
_entity_poly.entity_id
_entity_poly.type
_entity_poly.pdbx_seq_one_letter_code
_entity_poly.pdbx_strand_id
1 'polypeptide(L)'
;MSEVVLEYLGDLPSSSLPLLYENSPCCAVAVLRCLSPLARQILMRLAFIEQPVEISSWVSPVAGGREQLQEAVRAMERVGVVVSEGGGGGQHGERGAPIGKVK
;
A
#
# COMPACT_ATOMS: atom_id res chain seq x y z
N MET A 1 3.94 15.97 -10.19
CA MET A 1 5.21 15.23 -10.38
C MET A 1 5.16 13.84 -9.76
N SER A 2 4.67 13.67 -8.52
CA SER A 2 4.58 12.35 -7.88
C SER A 2 3.66 11.37 -8.61
N GLU A 3 2.52 11.82 -9.14
CA GLU A 3 1.55 10.94 -9.84
C GLU A 3 2.15 10.26 -11.08
N VAL A 4 2.86 11.00 -11.94
CA VAL A 4 3.50 10.44 -13.15
C VAL A 4 4.52 9.34 -12.80
N VAL A 5 5.24 9.50 -11.69
CA VAL A 5 6.18 8.48 -11.20
C VAL A 5 5.44 7.26 -10.69
N LEU A 6 4.34 7.45 -9.95
CA LEU A 6 3.52 6.34 -9.44
C LEU A 6 2.84 5.57 -10.58
N GLU A 7 2.38 6.26 -11.63
CA GLU A 7 1.82 5.64 -12.84
C GLU A 7 2.88 4.80 -13.55
N TYR A 8 4.05 5.38 -13.84
CA TYR A 8 5.14 4.65 -14.48
C TYR A 8 5.56 3.41 -13.68
N LEU A 9 5.65 3.51 -12.36
CA LEU A 9 5.98 2.38 -11.50
C LEU A 9 4.89 1.31 -11.47
N GLY A 10 3.62 1.72 -11.56
CA GLY A 10 2.48 0.80 -11.67
C GLY A 10 2.43 0.04 -12.99
N ASP A 11 2.97 0.63 -14.07
CA ASP A 11 3.05 0.00 -15.39
C ASP A 11 4.22 -0.99 -15.52
N LEU A 12 5.18 -0.97 -14.59
CA LEU A 12 6.30 -1.90 -14.59
C LEU A 12 5.85 -3.33 -14.24
N PRO A 13 6.54 -4.36 -14.77
CA PRO A 13 6.30 -5.73 -14.34
C PRO A 13 6.49 -5.88 -12.82
N SER A 14 5.63 -6.66 -12.17
CA SER A 14 5.66 -6.86 -10.72
C SER A 14 6.98 -7.49 -10.22
N SER A 15 7.75 -8.11 -11.11
CA SER A 15 9.09 -8.64 -10.84
C SER A 15 10.19 -7.58 -10.82
N SER A 16 9.97 -6.41 -11.43
CA SER A 16 10.96 -5.35 -11.59
C SER A 16 11.03 -4.42 -10.38
N LEU A 17 9.90 -4.19 -9.70
CA LEU A 17 9.83 -3.32 -8.53
C LEU A 17 10.70 -3.80 -7.35
N PRO A 18 10.70 -5.10 -6.97
CA PRO A 18 11.60 -5.59 -5.92
C PRO A 18 13.07 -5.37 -6.25
N LEU A 19 13.48 -5.65 -7.50
CA LEU A 19 14.86 -5.42 -7.95
C LEU A 19 15.25 -3.95 -7.89
N LEU A 20 14.32 -3.04 -8.18
CA LEU A 20 14.56 -1.60 -8.09
C LEU A 20 14.79 -1.16 -6.64
N TYR A 21 14.02 -1.71 -5.70
CA TYR A 21 14.14 -1.37 -4.28
C TYR A 21 15.36 -2.00 -3.61
N GLU A 22 15.72 -3.23 -3.97
CA GLU A 22 16.89 -3.93 -3.44
C GLU A 22 18.22 -3.31 -3.93
N ASN A 23 18.30 -3.00 -5.23
CA ASN A 23 19.56 -2.54 -5.82
C ASN A 23 19.80 -1.02 -5.66
N SER A 24 18.76 -0.24 -5.33
CA SER A 24 18.86 1.22 -5.22
C SER A 24 18.09 1.74 -4.02
N PRO A 25 18.75 1.93 -2.85
CA PRO A 25 18.09 2.49 -1.67
C PRO A 25 17.56 3.91 -1.92
N CYS A 26 18.22 4.67 -2.80
CA CYS A 26 17.76 6.00 -3.22
C CYS A 26 16.40 5.95 -3.93
N CYS A 27 16.14 4.91 -4.73
CA CYS A 27 14.87 4.71 -5.41
C CYS A 27 13.75 4.39 -4.42
N ALA A 28 13.98 3.51 -3.46
CA ALA A 28 13.02 3.21 -2.40
C ALA A 28 12.62 4.47 -1.61
N VAL A 29 13.60 5.32 -1.25
CA VAL A 29 13.33 6.59 -0.58
C VAL A 29 12.59 7.58 -1.47
N ALA A 30 12.91 7.64 -2.78
CA ALA A 30 12.21 8.50 -3.73
C ALA A 30 10.73 8.10 -3.86
N VAL A 31 10.44 6.81 -3.98
CA VAL A 31 9.06 6.29 -4.02
C VAL A 31 8.32 6.60 -2.73
N LEU A 32 8.94 6.39 -1.56
CA LEU A 32 8.36 6.75 -0.27
C LEU A 32 7.96 8.24 -0.22
N ARG A 33 8.77 9.13 -0.81
CA ARG A 33 8.47 10.57 -0.90
C ARG A 33 7.31 10.89 -1.86
N CYS A 34 7.08 10.07 -2.88
CA CYS A 34 5.96 10.24 -3.80
C CYS A 34 4.60 9.85 -3.19
N LEU A 35 4.59 8.99 -2.17
CA LEU A 35 3.38 8.58 -1.48
C LEU A 35 2.75 9.71 -0.65
N SER A 36 1.46 9.58 -0.32
CA SER A 36 0.80 10.51 0.58
C SER A 36 1.38 10.43 2.01
N PRO A 37 1.26 11.48 2.84
CA PRO A 37 1.70 11.43 4.24
C PRO A 37 1.08 10.25 5.01
N LEU A 38 -0.19 9.95 4.74
CA LEU A 38 -0.90 8.83 5.36
C LEU A 38 -0.31 7.47 4.94
N ALA A 39 -0.06 7.27 3.65
CA ALA A 39 0.56 6.06 3.13
C ALA A 39 1.96 5.82 3.75
N ARG A 40 2.79 6.87 3.85
CA ARG A 40 4.08 6.79 4.54
C ARG A 40 3.93 6.37 6.00
N GLN A 41 2.99 6.97 6.72
CA GLN A 41 2.76 6.64 8.13
C GLN A 41 2.32 5.18 8.31
N ILE A 42 1.48 4.67 7.40
CA ILE A 42 1.05 3.27 7.40
C ILE A 42 2.26 2.35 7.13
N LEU A 43 3.06 2.63 6.09
CA LEU A 43 4.26 1.84 5.78
C LEU A 43 5.25 1.79 6.94
N MET A 44 5.50 2.93 7.58
CA MET A 44 6.41 3.00 8.73
C MET A 44 5.90 2.20 9.92
N ARG A 45 4.58 2.05 10.09
CA ARG A 45 3.99 1.16 11.09
C ARG A 45 4.11 -0.30 10.69
N LEU A 46 3.79 -0.62 9.42
CA LEU A 46 3.86 -1.97 8.88
C LEU A 46 5.29 -2.52 8.86
N ALA A 47 6.31 -1.67 8.76
CA ALA A 47 7.73 -2.07 8.80
C ALA A 47 8.12 -2.84 10.08
N PHE A 48 7.34 -2.71 11.16
CA PHE A 48 7.56 -3.40 12.43
C PHE A 48 6.54 -4.51 12.70
N ILE A 49 5.63 -4.77 11.77
CA ILE A 49 4.57 -5.78 11.91
C ILE A 49 4.88 -6.92 10.94
N GLU A 50 5.28 -8.07 11.50
CA GLU A 50 5.62 -9.26 10.70
C GLU A 50 4.38 -10.05 10.24
N GLN A 51 3.22 -9.79 10.84
CA GLN A 51 1.97 -10.49 10.55
C GLN A 51 0.99 -9.62 9.75
N PRO A 52 0.10 -10.22 8.96
CA PRO A 52 -0.93 -9.48 8.22
C PRO A 52 -1.85 -8.73 9.20
N VAL A 53 -2.18 -7.48 8.90
CA VAL A 53 -2.97 -6.64 9.81
C VAL A 53 -4.12 -5.93 9.10
N GLU A 54 -5.21 -5.81 9.83
CA GLU A 54 -6.40 -5.05 9.46
C GLU A 54 -6.15 -3.57 9.80
N ILE A 55 -6.09 -2.69 8.79
CA ILE A 55 -5.73 -1.28 8.96
C ILE A 55 -6.92 -0.32 8.87
N SER A 56 -8.14 -0.78 8.59
CA SER A 56 -9.31 0.10 8.46
C SER A 56 -9.68 0.77 9.78
N SER A 57 -9.33 0.12 10.90
CA SER A 57 -9.47 0.65 12.26
C SER A 57 -8.43 1.71 12.64
N TRP A 58 -7.39 1.92 11.83
CA TRP A 58 -6.30 2.86 12.17
C TRP A 58 -6.64 4.32 11.90
N VAL A 59 -7.68 4.57 11.12
CA VAL A 59 -8.13 5.91 10.78
C VAL A 59 -9.38 6.24 11.59
N SER A 60 -9.43 7.48 12.09
CA SER A 60 -10.57 8.00 12.83
C SER A 60 -11.86 7.88 12.00
N PRO A 61 -13.02 7.55 12.60
CA PRO A 61 -14.30 7.38 11.89
C PRO A 61 -14.89 8.68 11.33
N VAL A 62 -14.13 9.77 11.30
CA VAL A 62 -14.52 11.06 10.73
C VAL A 62 -14.67 10.95 9.20
N ALA A 63 -15.59 11.72 8.64
CA ALA A 63 -15.84 11.78 7.20
C ALA A 63 -14.53 12.05 6.42
N GLY A 64 -14.29 11.25 5.37
CA GLY A 64 -13.11 11.34 4.50
C GLY A 64 -11.90 10.50 4.94
N GLY A 65 -11.81 10.06 6.20
CA GLY A 65 -10.67 9.24 6.65
C GLY A 65 -10.57 7.89 5.92
N ARG A 66 -11.72 7.25 5.69
CA ARG A 66 -11.80 5.98 4.95
C ARG A 66 -11.41 6.11 3.48
N GLU A 67 -11.81 7.20 2.82
CA GLU A 67 -11.47 7.45 1.42
C GLU A 67 -9.97 7.72 1.28
N GLN A 68 -9.40 8.53 2.18
CA GLN A 68 -7.96 8.78 2.23
C GLN A 68 -7.17 7.50 2.47
N LEU A 69 -7.67 6.60 3.34
CA LEU A 69 -7.07 5.30 3.57
C LEU A 69 -7.10 4.44 2.30
N GLN A 70 -8.25 4.35 1.63
CA GLN A 70 -8.37 3.58 0.40
C GLN A 70 -7.43 4.08 -0.69
N GLU A 71 -7.33 5.41 -0.87
CA GLU A 71 -6.41 5.97 -1.85
C GLU A 71 -4.94 5.73 -1.46
N ALA A 72 -4.62 5.85 -0.17
CA ALA A 72 -3.29 5.53 0.34
C ALA A 72 -2.93 4.06 0.06
N VAL A 73 -3.84 3.12 0.32
CA VAL A 73 -3.64 1.68 0.05
C VAL A 73 -3.43 1.43 -1.43
N ARG A 74 -4.30 1.97 -2.30
CA ARG A 74 -4.14 1.84 -3.75
C ARG A 74 -2.80 2.37 -4.25
N ALA A 75 -2.35 3.51 -3.73
CA ALA A 75 -1.05 4.06 -4.10
C ALA A 75 0.11 3.15 -3.66
N MET A 76 0.02 2.54 -2.47
CA MET A 76 1.02 1.58 -1.97
C MET A 76 1.01 0.26 -2.76
N GLU A 77 -0.16 -0.22 -3.18
CA GLU A 77 -0.29 -1.41 -4.04
C GLU A 77 0.30 -1.17 -5.43
N ARG A 78 0.03 0.00 -6.04
CA ARG A 78 0.60 0.37 -7.35
C ARG A 78 2.11 0.32 -7.38
N VAL A 79 2.77 0.74 -6.30
CA VAL A 79 4.24 0.70 -6.19
C VAL A 79 4.76 -0.61 -5.60
N GLY A 80 3.88 -1.61 -5.39
CA GLY A 80 4.26 -2.96 -4.99
C GLY A 80 4.86 -3.10 -3.58
N VAL A 81 4.60 -2.15 -2.68
CA VAL A 81 5.13 -2.19 -1.30
C VAL A 81 4.17 -2.83 -0.30
N VAL A 82 2.90 -2.98 -0.68
CA VAL A 82 1.90 -3.76 0.07
C VAL A 82 1.09 -4.61 -0.90
N VAL A 83 0.58 -5.72 -0.41
CA VAL A 83 -0.39 -6.57 -1.11
C VAL A 83 -1.64 -6.64 -0.26
N SER A 84 -2.80 -6.24 -0.79
CA SER A 84 -4.04 -6.54 -0.10
C SER A 84 -4.43 -8.01 -0.36
N GLU A 85 -4.52 -8.80 0.70
CA GLU A 85 -5.32 -10.01 0.71
C GLU A 85 -6.79 -9.59 0.71
N GLY A 86 -7.34 -9.39 -0.48
CA GLY A 86 -8.78 -9.44 -0.68
C GLY A 86 -9.26 -10.83 -0.31
N GLY A 87 -10.19 -10.92 0.66
CA GLY A 87 -10.89 -12.16 0.95
C GLY A 87 -11.41 -12.75 -0.38
N GLY A 88 -10.88 -13.92 -0.74
CA GLY A 88 -11.21 -14.57 -1.99
C GLY A 88 -12.71 -14.70 -2.16
N GLY A 89 -13.19 -14.46 -3.39
CA GLY A 89 -14.54 -14.78 -3.80
C GLY A 89 -14.81 -16.28 -3.66
N GLY A 90 -15.25 -16.69 -2.48
CA GLY A 90 -16.08 -17.85 -2.23
C GLY A 90 -17.47 -17.35 -1.87
N GLN A 91 -18.49 -17.82 -2.58
CA GLN A 91 -19.90 -17.47 -2.41
C GLN A 91 -20.41 -17.77 -0.99
N HIS A 92 -20.45 -16.79 -0.09
CA HIS A 92 -21.54 -16.57 0.87
C HIS A 92 -21.27 -15.28 1.64
N GLY A 93 -22.32 -14.51 1.93
CA GLY A 93 -22.20 -13.17 2.47
C GLY A 93 -21.52 -13.12 3.84
N GLU A 94 -20.51 -12.28 3.98
CA GLU A 94 -20.30 -11.34 5.09
C GLU A 94 -19.10 -10.43 4.75
N ARG A 95 -19.19 -9.17 5.18
CA ARG A 95 -18.27 -8.08 4.79
C ARG A 95 -16.87 -8.30 5.36
N GLY A 96 -15.91 -8.70 4.54
CA GLY A 96 -14.48 -8.78 4.91
C GLY A 96 -13.69 -7.55 4.47
N ALA A 97 -13.05 -6.86 5.43
CA ALA A 97 -12.17 -5.72 5.21
C ALA A 97 -10.82 -6.15 4.60
N PRO A 98 -10.13 -5.29 3.82
CA PRO A 98 -8.87 -5.64 3.16
C PRO A 98 -7.74 -5.82 4.18
N ILE A 99 -7.05 -6.95 4.12
CA ILE A 99 -5.87 -7.27 4.94
C ILE A 99 -4.63 -6.89 4.11
N GLY A 100 -3.66 -6.18 4.68
CA GLY A 100 -2.39 -5.86 3.99
C GLY A 100 -1.25 -6.76 4.46
N LYS A 101 -0.52 -7.40 3.53
CA LYS A 101 0.78 -8.05 3.76
C LYS A 101 1.90 -7.21 3.13
N VAL A 102 3.00 -7.04 3.85
CA VAL A 102 4.26 -6.51 3.30
C VAL A 102 5.11 -7.71 2.88
N LYS A 103 5.71 -7.64 1.69
CA LYS A 103 6.62 -8.66 1.18
C LYS A 103 8.04 -8.40 1.63
#